data_AF-A0A3D0VEJ9-F1
#
_entry.id   AF-A0A3D0VEJ9-F1
#
_cell.length_a   1.000
_cell.length_b   1.000
_cell.length_c   1.000
_cell.angle_alpha   90.00
_cell.angle_beta   90.00
_cell.angle_gamma   90.00
#
_symmetry.space_group_name_H-M   'P 1'
#
loop_
_entity.id
_entity.type
_entity.pdbx_description
1 polymer ?
#
loop_
_entity_poly.entity_id
_entity_poly.type
_entity_poly.pdbx_seq_one_letter_code
_entity_poly.pdbx_strand_id
1 'polypeptide(L)'
;MTENSAALSDNLNPESIKARRTSSGISTGIKGLVVASGENSRDHGFHEDWPTDRWYHFQHPAERSAVRRAIAEKLALVHEEVSEALGEIRSGHAPLETYFVSKHDGSQWNEQSYDNEGTPQRKPEGFLVELADAMIRIADLAYLAGDKDGTQLAAAREIKAVYNATREHKHGRHF
;
A
#
# COMPACT_ATOMS: atom_id res chain seq x y z
N MET A 1 0.67 38.64 -10.82
CA MET A 1 0.86 37.30 -10.22
C MET A 1 -0.03 37.22 -9.00
N THR A 2 -1.19 36.55 -9.06
CA THR A 2 -1.96 36.04 -7.90
C THR A 2 -3.34 35.54 -8.37
N GLU A 3 -3.40 34.47 -9.14
CA GLU A 3 -4.64 33.71 -9.37
C GLU A 3 -4.28 32.24 -9.59
N ASN A 4 -3.81 31.53 -8.55
CA ASN A 4 -3.71 30.07 -8.66
C ASN A 4 -3.65 29.31 -7.33
N SER A 5 -3.87 29.97 -6.18
CA SER A 5 -3.84 29.28 -4.88
C SER A 5 -5.21 28.81 -4.38
N ALA A 6 -6.31 29.30 -4.96
CA ALA A 6 -7.67 28.93 -4.52
C ALA A 6 -8.24 27.70 -5.25
N ALA A 7 -7.80 27.39 -6.47
CA ALA A 7 -8.35 26.29 -7.26
C ALA A 7 -7.80 24.90 -6.86
N LEU A 8 -6.71 24.84 -6.08
CA LEU A 8 -6.09 23.59 -5.65
C LEU A 8 -6.70 23.03 -4.34
N SER A 9 -7.40 23.83 -3.54
CA SER A 9 -8.04 23.38 -2.30
C SER A 9 -9.42 22.74 -2.53
N ASP A 10 -10.13 23.13 -3.59
CA ASP A 10 -11.50 22.66 -3.84
C ASP A 10 -11.58 21.26 -4.47
N ASN A 11 -10.51 20.81 -5.15
CA ASN A 11 -10.44 19.46 -5.72
C ASN A 11 -10.17 18.36 -4.68
N LEU A 12 -9.98 18.74 -3.42
CA LEU A 12 -9.86 17.84 -2.27
C LEU A 12 -10.99 18.05 -1.25
N ASN A 13 -12.06 18.78 -1.61
CA ASN A 13 -13.22 18.99 -0.75
C ASN A 13 -13.97 17.65 -0.53
N PRO A 14 -14.17 17.19 0.72
CA PRO A 14 -14.90 15.96 1.03
C PRO A 14 -16.33 15.91 0.45
N GLU A 15 -16.97 17.06 0.26
CA GLU A 15 -18.33 17.15 -0.28
C GLU A 15 -18.40 16.94 -1.80
N SER A 16 -17.35 17.30 -2.56
CA SER A 16 -17.30 17.03 -4.01
C SER A 16 -16.98 15.56 -4.32
N ILE A 17 -16.30 14.87 -3.41
CA ILE A 17 -16.02 13.42 -3.46
C ILE A 17 -17.29 12.60 -3.14
N LYS A 18 -18.18 13.10 -2.25
CA LYS A 18 -19.43 12.42 -1.89
C LYS A 18 -20.42 12.23 -3.05
N ALA A 19 -20.35 13.03 -4.12
CA ALA A 19 -21.31 12.99 -5.22
C ALA A 19 -21.06 11.87 -6.26
N ARG A 20 -19.88 11.22 -6.25
CA ARG A 20 -19.57 10.08 -7.15
C ARG A 20 -19.78 8.75 -6.43
N ARG A 21 -20.98 8.55 -5.89
CA ARG A 21 -21.34 7.32 -5.16
C ARG A 21 -21.98 6.30 -6.08
N THR A 22 -21.12 5.50 -6.68
CA THR A 22 -21.35 4.06 -6.79
C THR A 22 -20.12 3.41 -6.18
N SER A 23 -20.26 2.77 -5.01
CA SER A 23 -19.19 2.02 -4.38
C SER A 23 -18.84 0.83 -5.28
N SER A 24 -17.87 1.01 -6.19
CA SER A 24 -17.32 -0.07 -6.98
C SER A 24 -16.74 -1.12 -6.01
N GLY A 25 -16.81 -2.41 -6.34
CA GLY A 25 -16.18 -3.47 -5.53
C GLY A 25 -14.69 -3.20 -5.27
N ILE A 26 -14.03 -2.47 -6.18
CA ILE A 26 -12.64 -2.01 -6.05
C ILE A 26 -12.48 -1.05 -4.87
N SER A 27 -13.38 -0.06 -4.72
CA SER A 27 -13.33 0.87 -3.58
C SER A 27 -13.50 0.14 -2.25
N THR A 28 -14.43 -0.81 -2.18
CA THR A 28 -14.60 -1.65 -0.98
C THR A 28 -13.35 -2.48 -0.69
N GLY A 29 -12.73 -3.07 -1.73
CA GLY A 29 -11.49 -3.83 -1.59
C GLY A 29 -10.31 -3.00 -1.07
N ILE A 30 -10.11 -1.79 -1.59
CA ILE A 30 -9.04 -0.88 -1.11
C ILE A 30 -9.26 -0.51 0.35
N LYS A 31 -10.49 -0.17 0.74
CA LYS A 31 -10.83 0.16 2.13
C LYS A 31 -10.53 -1.00 3.07
N GLY A 32 -10.97 -2.21 2.70
CA GLY A 32 -10.71 -3.42 3.48
C GLY A 32 -9.20 -3.70 3.62
N LEU A 33 -8.43 -3.53 2.55
CA LEU A 33 -6.98 -3.70 2.57
C LEU A 33 -6.30 -2.73 3.53
N VAL A 34 -6.63 -1.43 3.46
CA VAL A 34 -6.04 -0.41 4.35
C VAL A 34 -6.34 -0.68 5.81
N VAL A 35 -7.59 -1.02 6.14
CA VAL A 35 -7.98 -1.36 7.51
C VAL A 35 -7.24 -2.60 8.00
N ALA A 36 -7.28 -3.70 7.23
CA ALA A 36 -6.67 -4.96 7.64
C ALA A 36 -5.15 -4.86 7.81
N SER A 37 -4.45 -4.22 6.87
CA SER A 37 -3.00 -4.02 6.96
C SER A 37 -2.63 -3.14 8.15
N GLY A 38 -3.33 -2.02 8.33
CA GLY A 38 -3.05 -1.06 9.40
C GLY A 38 -3.33 -1.61 10.79
N GLU A 39 -4.45 -2.29 10.98
CA GLU A 39 -4.80 -2.90 12.28
C GLU A 39 -3.85 -4.05 12.61
N ASN A 40 -3.52 -4.91 11.64
CA ASN A 40 -2.56 -5.98 11.86
C ASN A 40 -1.19 -5.42 12.26
N SER A 41 -0.66 -4.43 11.54
CA SER A 41 0.63 -3.81 11.89
C SER A 41 0.61 -3.16 13.28
N ARG A 42 -0.49 -2.46 13.61
CA ARG A 42 -0.68 -1.84 14.93
C ARG A 42 -0.66 -2.87 16.05
N ASP A 43 -1.41 -3.96 15.88
CA ASP A 43 -1.59 -4.99 16.91
C ASP A 43 -0.28 -5.77 17.16
N HIS A 44 0.66 -5.73 16.22
CA HIS A 44 2.02 -6.27 16.35
C HIS A 44 3.07 -5.23 16.78
N GLY A 45 2.68 -4.00 17.14
CA GLY A 45 3.58 -2.96 17.67
C GLY A 45 4.39 -2.20 16.62
N PHE A 46 4.15 -2.41 15.32
CA PHE A 46 4.93 -1.76 14.24
C PHE A 46 4.64 -0.26 14.04
N HIS A 47 3.76 0.32 14.86
CA HIS A 47 3.33 1.72 14.81
C HIS A 47 3.82 2.54 16.01
N GLU A 48 4.52 1.94 16.98
CA GLU A 48 4.93 2.61 18.23
C GLU A 48 5.89 3.80 18.02
N ASP A 49 6.66 3.76 16.95
CA ASP A 49 7.63 4.79 16.55
C ASP A 49 7.03 5.89 15.67
N TRP A 50 5.73 5.81 15.35
CA TRP A 50 5.07 6.80 14.50
C TRP A 50 4.95 8.15 15.21
N PRO A 51 5.49 9.25 14.63
CA PRO A 51 5.75 10.47 15.39
C PRO A 51 4.49 11.26 15.79
N THR A 52 3.37 11.13 15.07
CA THR A 52 2.09 11.76 15.44
C THR A 52 0.92 11.21 14.63
N ASP A 53 -0.26 11.20 15.26
CA ASP A 53 -1.57 10.96 14.67
C ASP A 53 -2.21 12.22 14.04
N ARG A 54 -1.67 13.42 14.29
CA ARG A 54 -2.29 14.72 13.96
C ARG A 54 -1.74 15.39 12.71
N TRP A 55 -1.80 14.67 11.59
CA TRP A 55 -1.30 15.11 10.28
C TRP A 55 -1.93 16.40 9.74
N TYR A 56 -3.17 16.69 10.15
CA TYR A 56 -3.92 17.87 9.69
C TYR A 56 -3.53 19.17 10.41
N HIS A 57 -2.71 19.11 11.47
CA HIS A 57 -2.33 20.26 12.26
C HIS A 57 -0.83 20.27 12.55
N PHE A 58 0.00 20.38 11.50
CA PHE A 58 1.42 20.66 11.69
C PHE A 58 1.62 22.07 12.25
N GLN A 59 1.53 22.19 13.58
CA GLN A 59 1.73 23.46 14.27
C GLN A 59 3.23 23.79 14.36
N HIS A 60 4.11 22.78 14.36
CA HIS A 60 5.56 22.98 14.51
C HIS A 60 6.41 22.39 13.35
N PRO A 61 7.46 23.10 12.86
CA PRO A 61 8.36 22.58 11.81
C PRO A 61 9.05 21.25 12.13
N ALA A 62 9.35 20.99 13.41
CA ALA A 62 10.00 19.75 13.84
C ALA A 62 9.12 18.51 13.62
N GLU A 63 7.80 18.63 13.88
CA GLU A 63 6.81 17.56 13.67
C GLU A 63 6.73 17.18 12.19
N ARG A 64 6.73 18.17 11.29
CA ARG A 64 6.78 17.93 9.84
C ARG A 64 8.01 17.15 9.43
N SER A 65 9.16 17.48 10.01
CA SER A 65 10.40 16.79 9.66
C SER A 65 10.44 15.35 10.19
N ALA A 66 9.91 15.10 11.38
CA ALA A 66 9.82 13.75 11.94
C ALA A 66 8.90 12.88 11.11
N VAL A 67 7.70 13.39 10.78
CA VAL A 67 6.75 12.72 9.90
C VAL A 67 7.35 12.39 8.53
N ARG A 68 8.02 13.35 7.88
CA ARG A 68 8.64 13.10 6.58
C ARG A 68 9.68 11.99 6.61
N ARG A 69 10.46 11.89 7.70
CA ARG A 69 11.42 10.79 7.88
C ARG A 69 10.71 9.45 8.05
N ALA A 70 9.69 9.39 8.91
CA ALA A 70 8.90 8.17 9.09
C ALA A 70 8.24 7.70 7.79
N ILE A 71 7.72 8.62 6.95
CA ILE A 71 7.22 8.27 5.60
C ILE A 71 8.35 7.69 4.74
N ALA A 72 9.52 8.33 4.73
CA ALA A 72 10.64 7.88 3.92
C ALA A 72 11.11 6.47 4.33
N GLU A 73 11.12 6.18 5.64
CA GLU A 73 11.40 4.85 6.18
C GLU A 73 10.37 3.82 5.72
N LYS A 74 9.07 4.11 5.85
CA LYS A 74 8.02 3.19 5.38
C LYS A 74 8.02 3.02 3.85
N LEU A 75 8.38 4.06 3.07
CA LEU A 75 8.56 3.95 1.62
C LEU A 75 9.79 3.10 1.25
N ALA A 76 10.86 3.15 2.06
CA ALA A 76 12.01 2.28 1.87
C ALA A 76 11.61 0.80 2.04
N LEU A 77 10.74 0.47 3.00
CA LEU A 77 10.19 -0.88 3.13
C LEU A 77 9.40 -1.31 1.88
N VAL A 78 8.60 -0.42 1.27
CA VAL A 78 7.92 -0.73 0.00
C VAL A 78 8.94 -1.06 -1.10
N HIS A 79 10.06 -0.32 -1.16
CA HIS A 79 11.12 -0.58 -2.14
C HIS A 79 11.84 -1.90 -1.88
N GLU A 80 11.95 -2.32 -0.61
CA GLU A 80 12.49 -3.62 -0.22
C GLU A 80 11.65 -4.74 -0.82
N GLU A 81 10.33 -4.76 -0.60
CA GLU A 81 9.43 -5.80 -1.15
C GLU A 81 9.46 -5.83 -2.70
N VAL A 82 9.52 -4.65 -3.35
CA VAL A 82 9.66 -4.57 -4.82
C VAL A 82 11.01 -5.12 -5.30
N SER A 83 12.06 -4.96 -4.50
CA SER A 83 13.38 -5.50 -4.79
C SER A 83 13.44 -7.02 -4.57
N GLU A 84 12.73 -7.53 -3.57
CA GLU A 84 12.52 -8.97 -3.35
C GLU A 84 11.78 -9.60 -4.53
N ALA A 85 10.71 -8.97 -5.02
CA ALA A 85 10.01 -9.42 -6.23
C ALA A 85 10.95 -9.48 -7.46
N LEU A 86 11.82 -8.49 -7.64
CA LEU A 86 12.85 -8.55 -8.70
C LEU A 86 13.87 -9.68 -8.44
N GLY A 87 14.22 -9.91 -7.18
CA GLY A 87 15.06 -11.01 -6.72
C GLY A 87 14.53 -12.36 -7.20
N GLU A 88 13.24 -12.63 -7.00
CA GLU A 88 12.57 -13.87 -7.42
C GLU A 88 12.78 -14.18 -8.92
N ILE A 89 12.51 -13.19 -9.77
CA ILE A 89 12.69 -13.33 -11.23
C ILE A 89 14.16 -13.54 -11.59
N ARG A 90 15.09 -12.86 -10.91
CA ARG A 90 16.53 -12.99 -11.15
C ARG A 90 17.08 -14.34 -10.70
N SER A 91 16.47 -14.94 -9.70
CA SER A 91 16.78 -16.28 -9.20
C SER A 91 16.20 -17.40 -10.07
N GLY A 92 15.36 -17.04 -11.06
CA GLY A 92 14.82 -17.98 -12.03
C GLY A 92 13.43 -18.53 -11.70
N HIS A 93 12.76 -18.00 -10.66
CA HIS A 93 11.39 -18.37 -10.33
C HIS A 93 10.41 -17.85 -11.39
N ALA A 94 9.36 -18.62 -11.64
CA ALA A 94 8.32 -18.21 -12.58
C ALA A 94 7.44 -17.11 -11.96
N PRO A 95 6.95 -16.12 -12.72
CA PRO A 95 6.15 -15.02 -12.15
C PRO A 95 4.89 -15.47 -11.40
N LEU A 96 4.32 -16.63 -11.73
CA LEU A 96 3.11 -17.17 -11.09
C LEU A 96 3.41 -18.29 -10.10
N GLU A 97 4.68 -18.55 -9.81
CA GLU A 97 5.10 -19.53 -8.83
C GLU A 97 4.88 -18.99 -7.41
N THR A 98 4.36 -19.85 -6.55
CA THR A 98 4.37 -19.66 -5.11
C THR A 98 4.93 -20.92 -4.48
N TYR A 99 5.93 -20.74 -3.63
CA TYR A 99 6.51 -21.80 -2.83
C TYR A 99 6.52 -21.38 -1.36
N PHE A 100 6.86 -22.32 -0.50
CA PHE A 100 6.75 -22.15 0.95
C PHE A 100 8.05 -22.50 1.63
N VAL A 101 8.58 -21.58 2.42
CA VAL A 101 9.85 -21.73 3.12
C VAL A 101 9.65 -21.93 4.61
N SER A 102 10.47 -22.80 5.18
CA SER A 102 10.59 -22.95 6.63
C SER A 102 11.31 -21.74 7.22
N LYS A 103 10.74 -21.18 8.29
CA LYS A 103 11.35 -20.07 9.04
C LYS A 103 12.61 -20.48 9.83
N HIS A 104 12.86 -21.78 9.98
CA HIS A 104 13.95 -22.28 10.82
C HIS A 104 15.23 -22.61 10.04
N ASP A 105 15.08 -23.22 8.86
CA ASP A 105 16.19 -23.81 8.10
C ASP A 105 16.18 -23.46 6.60
N GLY A 106 15.19 -22.70 6.12
CA GLY A 106 15.07 -22.30 4.72
C GLY A 106 14.61 -23.41 3.77
N SER A 107 14.24 -24.58 4.29
CA SER A 107 13.72 -25.69 3.48
C SER A 107 12.47 -25.27 2.70
N GLN A 108 12.43 -25.60 1.39
CA GLN A 108 11.36 -25.18 0.47
C GLN A 108 10.36 -26.31 0.16
N TRP A 109 9.10 -25.92 -0.05
CA TRP A 109 7.97 -26.81 -0.34
C TRP A 109 7.02 -26.18 -1.35
N ASN A 110 6.32 -27.00 -2.14
CA ASN A 110 5.31 -26.51 -3.11
C ASN A 110 3.92 -26.36 -2.48
N GLU A 111 3.75 -26.72 -1.21
CA GLU A 111 2.47 -26.72 -0.51
C GLU A 111 2.61 -26.13 0.90
N GLN A 112 1.57 -25.45 1.37
CA GLN A 112 1.49 -24.98 2.75
C GLN A 112 1.22 -26.16 3.69
N SER A 113 1.72 -26.07 4.92
CA SER A 113 1.33 -26.96 6.01
C SER A 113 0.69 -26.18 7.15
N TYR A 114 -0.19 -26.84 7.89
CA TYR A 114 -0.93 -26.25 9.00
C TYR A 114 -0.70 -27.10 10.26
N ASP A 115 -0.73 -26.47 11.44
CA ASP A 115 -0.86 -27.20 12.70
C ASP A 115 -2.31 -27.67 12.94
N ASN A 116 -2.56 -28.29 14.08
CA ASN A 116 -3.88 -28.82 14.43
C ASN A 116 -4.92 -27.72 14.63
N GLU A 117 -4.47 -26.48 14.85
CA GLU A 117 -5.27 -25.28 15.04
C GLU A 117 -5.52 -24.53 13.72
N GLY A 118 -4.94 -24.98 12.61
CA GLY A 118 -5.08 -24.36 11.29
C GLY A 118 -4.15 -23.18 11.05
N THR A 119 -3.09 -23.01 11.86
CA THR A 119 -2.09 -21.96 11.71
C THR A 119 -1.08 -22.35 10.63
N PRO A 120 -0.82 -21.48 9.63
CA PRO A 120 0.20 -21.76 8.61
C PRO A 120 1.59 -21.85 9.23
N GLN A 121 2.32 -22.92 8.89
CA GLN A 121 3.65 -23.20 9.46
C GLN A 121 4.80 -22.71 8.58
N ARG A 122 4.54 -22.38 7.30
CA ARG A 122 5.56 -21.97 6.34
C ARG A 122 5.29 -20.56 5.82
N LYS A 123 6.35 -19.79 5.58
CA LYS A 123 6.26 -18.46 4.96
C LYS A 123 6.05 -18.66 3.45
N PRO A 124 5.02 -18.07 2.83
CA PRO A 124 4.92 -18.05 1.37
C PRO A 124 5.98 -17.11 0.78
N GLU A 125 6.54 -17.49 -0.36
CA GLU A 125 7.45 -16.66 -1.17
C GLU A 125 7.13 -16.82 -2.65
N GLY A 126 7.63 -15.88 -3.46
CA GLY A 126 7.46 -15.86 -4.91
C GLY A 126 7.10 -14.47 -5.43
N PHE A 127 7.26 -14.25 -6.74
CA PHE A 127 7.12 -12.92 -7.35
C PHE A 127 5.81 -12.20 -7.01
N LEU A 128 4.65 -12.88 -7.13
CA LEU A 128 3.37 -12.29 -6.77
C LEU A 128 3.16 -12.13 -5.26
N VAL A 129 3.82 -12.95 -4.45
CA VAL A 129 3.78 -12.84 -2.99
C VAL A 129 4.47 -11.56 -2.56
N GLU A 130 5.66 -11.27 -3.09
CA GLU A 130 6.39 -10.04 -2.78
C GLU A 130 5.68 -8.78 -3.30
N LEU A 131 4.97 -8.86 -4.43
CA LEU A 131 4.08 -7.78 -4.86
C LEU A 131 2.88 -7.59 -3.92
N ALA A 132 2.36 -8.66 -3.33
CA ALA A 132 1.30 -8.57 -2.33
C ALA A 132 1.82 -7.93 -1.03
N ASP A 133 3.04 -8.27 -0.61
CA ASP A 133 3.69 -7.62 0.54
C ASP A 133 3.92 -6.14 0.27
N ALA A 134 4.36 -5.75 -0.92
CA ALA A 134 4.44 -4.33 -1.32
C ALA A 134 3.06 -3.63 -1.23
N MET A 135 1.97 -4.28 -1.67
CA MET A 135 0.61 -3.75 -1.54
C MET A 135 0.20 -3.55 -0.07
N ILE A 136 0.54 -4.51 0.80
CA ILE A 136 0.29 -4.43 2.24
C ILE A 136 1.06 -3.25 2.86
N ARG A 137 2.33 -3.06 2.50
CA ARG A 137 3.14 -1.91 2.96
C ARG A 137 2.55 -0.57 2.53
N ILE A 138 2.08 -0.46 1.29
CA ILE A 138 1.42 0.74 0.77
C ILE A 138 0.14 1.04 1.56
N ALA A 139 -0.66 0.00 1.82
CA ALA A 139 -1.91 0.12 2.57
C ALA A 139 -1.69 0.50 4.03
N ASP A 140 -0.71 -0.12 4.70
CA ASP A 140 -0.28 0.24 6.06
C ASP A 140 0.22 1.69 6.14
N LEU A 141 1.01 2.13 5.15
CA LEU A 141 1.45 3.52 5.08
C LEU A 141 0.28 4.50 4.92
N ALA A 142 -0.73 4.16 4.11
CA ALA A 142 -1.94 4.97 4.00
C ALA A 142 -2.69 5.06 5.34
N TYR A 143 -2.83 3.92 6.04
CA TYR A 143 -3.41 3.88 7.38
C TYR A 143 -2.62 4.77 8.35
N LEU A 144 -1.30 4.65 8.39
CA LEU A 144 -0.40 5.46 9.23
C LEU A 144 -0.50 6.96 8.91
N ALA A 145 -0.63 7.32 7.64
CA ALA A 145 -0.82 8.70 7.17
C ALA A 145 -2.21 9.29 7.51
N GLY A 146 -3.08 8.52 8.17
CA GLY A 146 -4.36 8.98 8.69
C GLY A 146 -5.58 8.55 7.87
N ASP A 147 -5.41 7.79 6.79
CA ASP A 147 -6.51 7.23 6.00
C ASP A 147 -7.05 5.93 6.63
N LYS A 148 -7.50 6.02 7.89
CA LYS A 148 -7.78 4.85 8.73
C LYS A 148 -8.89 3.93 8.20
N ASP A 149 -9.75 4.43 7.31
CA ASP A 149 -10.84 3.67 6.69
C ASP A 149 -10.59 3.40 5.18
N GLY A 150 -9.42 3.79 4.66
CA GLY A 150 -9.02 3.65 3.25
C GLY A 150 -9.85 4.49 2.27
N THR A 151 -10.67 5.43 2.74
CA THR A 151 -11.53 6.24 1.87
C THR A 151 -10.71 7.15 0.96
N GLN A 152 -9.61 7.71 1.44
CA GLN A 152 -8.79 8.66 0.67
C GLN A 152 -7.99 7.95 -0.43
N LEU A 153 -7.39 6.80 -0.13
CA LEU A 153 -6.67 6.01 -1.11
C LEU A 153 -7.62 5.47 -2.19
N ALA A 154 -8.82 5.02 -1.81
CA ALA A 154 -9.82 4.59 -2.77
C ALA A 154 -10.26 5.75 -3.69
N ALA A 155 -10.53 6.93 -3.13
CA ALA A 155 -10.88 8.11 -3.92
C ALA A 155 -9.75 8.54 -4.86
N ALA A 156 -8.51 8.56 -4.37
CA ALA A 156 -7.32 8.90 -5.17
C ALA A 156 -7.16 7.94 -6.36
N ARG A 157 -7.37 6.64 -6.15
CA ARG A 157 -7.35 5.63 -7.21
C ARG A 157 -8.41 5.91 -8.26
N GLU A 158 -9.66 6.18 -7.86
CA GLU A 158 -10.75 6.43 -8.81
C GLU A 158 -10.51 7.69 -9.64
N ILE A 159 -10.09 8.78 -9.00
CA ILE A 159 -9.69 10.02 -9.69
C ILE A 159 -8.58 9.71 -10.72
N LYS A 160 -7.56 8.93 -10.31
CA LYS A 160 -6.44 8.58 -11.18
C LYS A 160 -6.85 7.63 -12.31
N ALA A 161 -7.76 6.71 -12.07
CA ALA A 161 -8.26 5.77 -13.07
C ALA A 161 -9.03 6.51 -14.18
N VAL A 162 -9.91 7.44 -13.81
CA VAL A 162 -10.62 8.30 -14.76
C VAL A 162 -9.63 9.11 -15.59
N TYR A 163 -8.64 9.74 -14.96
CA TYR A 163 -7.59 10.48 -15.67
C TYR A 163 -6.74 9.60 -16.59
N ASN A 164 -6.37 8.39 -16.15
CA ASN A 164 -5.56 7.48 -16.96
C ASN A 164 -6.31 6.97 -18.19
N ALA A 165 -7.64 6.82 -18.11
CA ALA A 165 -8.48 6.43 -19.25
C ALA A 165 -8.55 7.51 -20.34
N THR A 166 -8.26 8.78 -20.02
CA THR A 166 -8.20 9.86 -21.01
C THR A 166 -6.83 10.00 -21.66
N ARG A 167 -5.82 9.23 -21.24
CA ARG A 167 -4.48 9.33 -21.84
C ARG A 167 -4.51 8.77 -23.25
N GLU A 168 -4.00 9.55 -24.20
CA GLU A 168 -3.77 9.09 -25.56
C GLU A 168 -2.90 7.82 -25.52
N HIS A 169 -3.26 6.83 -26.32
CA HIS A 169 -2.40 5.67 -26.53
C HIS A 169 -1.05 6.18 -27.03
N LYS A 170 0.03 5.89 -26.29
CA LYS A 170 1.38 6.29 -26.69
C LYS A 170 1.60 5.88 -28.15
N HIS A 171 1.78 6.85 -29.04
CA HIS A 171 2.22 6.60 -30.40
C HIS A 171 3.56 5.85 -30.34
N GLY A 172 3.60 4.61 -30.84
CA GLY A 172 4.84 3.89 -31.10
C GLY A 172 5.10 2.59 -30.35
N ARG A 173 4.11 1.77 -30.00
CA ARG A 173 4.37 0.36 -29.67
C ARG A 173 3.48 -0.58 -30.49
N HIS A 174 3.99 -0.98 -31.65
CA HIS A 174 3.70 -2.31 -32.18
C HIS A 174 4.43 -3.31 -31.28
N PHE A 175 3.68 -4.26 -30.72
CA PHE A 175 4.23 -5.48 -30.14
C PHE A 175 4.19 -6.56 -31.21
#